data_AF-A0AAE9YXD8-F1
#
_entry.id   AF-A0AAE9YXD8-F1
#
_cell.length_a   1.000
_cell.length_b   1.000
_cell.length_c   1.000
_cell.angle_alpha   90.00
_cell.angle_beta   90.00
_cell.angle_gamma   90.00
#
_symmetry.space_group_name_H-M   'P 1'
#
loop_
_entity.id
_entity.type
_entity.pdbx_description
1 polymer ?
#
loop_
_entity_poly.entity_id
_entity_poly.type
_entity_poly.pdbx_seq_one_letter_code
_entity_poly.pdbx_strand_id
1 'polypeptide(L)'
;MKKLLILLSINLLIGNVVAWFMGAAPIDFEPVPYSQQEQELITELKSELAQSGDDIALQTQLGSLYSLHNHLNDAEPLLESAASGQDATALAWLSGTRAKQAGAMFDPLMGLRKLYLLHSACSDMDRAVAMEPENFEIRMVRLATYSPTAVMNCSLETAFSDEAWFKQYFQRQGAMAPLELKLQFNLTMSIAYAKAGGSDNQQEANRYMALYQELSRGSEQPPLVLQQLAAANALLTEGS
;
A
#
# COMPACT_ATOMS: atom_id res chain seq x y z
N MET A 1 0.17 6.77 -18.88
CA MET A 1 1.16 5.68 -18.82
C MET A 1 2.42 6.05 -18.02
N LYS A 2 3.15 7.13 -18.35
CA LYS A 2 4.30 7.59 -17.52
C LYS A 2 3.93 7.99 -16.07
N LYS A 3 2.81 8.68 -15.86
CA LYS A 3 2.34 9.10 -14.52
C LYS A 3 1.87 7.91 -13.64
N LEU A 4 1.26 6.87 -14.25
CA LEU A 4 0.88 5.62 -13.58
C LEU A 4 2.11 4.79 -13.14
N LEU A 5 3.16 4.79 -13.96
CA LEU A 5 4.44 4.13 -13.67
C LEU A 5 5.16 4.72 -12.44
N ILE A 6 5.00 6.03 -12.17
CA ILE A 6 5.59 6.70 -11.00
C ILE A 6 4.83 6.32 -9.72
N LEU A 7 3.49 6.38 -9.75
CA LEU A 7 2.62 6.06 -8.61
C LEU A 7 2.74 4.59 -8.16
N LEU A 8 3.04 3.68 -9.09
CA LEU A 8 3.16 2.25 -8.82
C LEU A 8 4.51 1.84 -8.22
N SER A 9 5.54 2.71 -8.23
CA SER A 9 6.89 2.34 -7.77
C SER A 9 7.03 2.22 -6.24
N ILE A 10 5.99 2.53 -5.46
CA ILE A 10 6.19 3.01 -4.08
C ILE A 10 5.33 2.30 -3.00
N ASN A 11 4.42 1.35 -3.31
CA ASN A 11 3.52 0.69 -2.32
C ASN A 11 4.19 -0.23 -1.27
N LEU A 12 5.24 0.17 -0.55
CA LEU A 12 5.90 -0.75 0.35
C LEU A 12 6.45 -0.15 1.64
N LEU A 13 5.55 0.43 2.43
CA LEU A 13 5.80 0.71 3.84
C LEU A 13 4.55 0.48 4.68
N ILE A 14 4.36 -0.76 5.14
CA ILE A 14 3.63 -1.03 6.39
C ILE A 14 4.33 -2.16 7.15
N GLY A 15 5.10 -1.76 8.17
CA GLY A 15 5.63 -2.66 9.20
C GLY A 15 4.60 -2.98 10.29
N ASN A 16 4.62 -4.22 10.77
CA ASN A 16 4.18 -4.71 12.09
C ASN A 16 2.82 -4.29 12.67
N VAL A 17 1.72 -4.85 12.17
CA VAL A 17 0.36 -4.67 12.76
C VAL A 17 -0.12 -5.82 13.68
N VAL A 18 0.67 -6.84 14.05
CA VAL A 18 0.11 -8.05 14.74
C VAL A 18 0.08 -8.05 16.28
N ALA A 19 0.75 -7.16 17.02
CA ALA A 19 0.69 -7.13 18.49
C ALA A 19 -0.45 -6.30 19.17
N TRP A 20 -1.44 -5.74 18.45
CA TRP A 20 -2.00 -4.41 18.82
C TRP A 20 -3.46 -4.34 19.31
N PHE A 21 -4.11 -5.47 19.57
CA PHE A 21 -5.56 -5.51 19.80
C PHE A 21 -6.05 -5.22 21.23
N MET A 22 -5.16 -4.88 22.18
CA MET A 22 -5.55 -4.67 23.59
C MET A 22 -4.87 -3.44 24.24
N GLY A 23 -4.89 -2.28 23.58
CA GLY A 23 -4.39 -1.03 24.18
C GLY A 23 -2.89 -0.75 24.02
N ALA A 24 -2.27 -1.24 22.94
CA ALA A 24 -0.85 -0.98 22.65
C ALA A 24 -0.59 0.47 22.19
N ALA A 25 0.59 0.98 22.58
CA ALA A 25 1.08 2.34 22.36
C ALA A 25 1.27 2.65 20.87
N PRO A 26 0.75 3.75 20.32
CA PRO A 26 0.77 4.11 18.89
C PRO A 26 2.01 3.72 18.07
N ILE A 27 1.82 3.27 16.82
CA ILE A 27 2.93 3.14 15.85
C ILE A 27 3.16 4.50 15.22
N ASP A 28 4.40 4.97 15.21
CA ASP A 28 4.75 6.13 14.41
C ASP A 28 5.03 5.71 12.96
N PHE A 29 4.37 6.38 12.00
CA PHE A 29 4.61 6.19 10.59
C PHE A 29 5.46 7.36 10.11
N GLU A 30 6.77 7.21 10.26
CA GLU A 30 7.73 8.24 9.89
C GLU A 30 7.54 8.68 8.43
N PRO A 31 7.54 10.00 8.15
CA PRO A 31 7.45 10.52 6.80
C PRO A 31 8.58 9.99 5.91
N VAL A 32 8.21 9.60 4.70
CA VAL A 32 9.18 9.10 3.72
C VAL A 32 9.65 10.28 2.89
N PRO A 33 10.97 10.54 2.78
CA PRO A 33 11.45 11.67 2.00
C PRO A 33 11.08 11.50 0.52
N TYR A 34 10.63 12.58 -0.10
CA TYR A 34 10.39 12.66 -1.54
C TYR A 34 11.71 12.76 -2.30
N SER A 35 11.79 12.08 -3.43
CA SER A 35 12.77 12.34 -4.48
C SER A 35 12.55 13.72 -5.11
N GLN A 36 13.56 14.22 -5.81
CA GLN A 36 13.46 15.51 -6.51
C GLN A 36 12.33 15.51 -7.56
N GLN A 37 12.16 14.41 -8.28
CA GLN A 37 11.11 14.27 -9.30
C GLN A 37 9.71 14.29 -8.68
N GLU A 38 9.54 13.68 -7.51
CA GLU A 38 8.27 13.72 -6.79
C GLU A 38 7.96 15.11 -6.23
N GLN A 39 8.98 15.84 -5.75
CA GLN A 39 8.78 17.22 -5.30
C GLN A 39 8.31 18.14 -6.43
N GLU A 40 8.88 17.97 -7.63
CA GLU A 40 8.44 18.68 -8.84
C GLU A 40 6.99 18.31 -9.20
N LEU A 41 6.66 17.01 -9.19
CA LEU A 41 5.31 16.51 -9.45
C LEU A 41 4.29 17.03 -8.42
N ILE A 42 4.62 17.03 -7.13
CA ILE A 42 3.75 17.58 -6.07
C ILE A 42 3.49 19.05 -6.31
N THR A 43 4.52 19.79 -6.72
CA THR A 43 4.39 21.22 -7.01
C THR A 43 3.47 21.46 -8.20
N GLU A 44 3.62 20.67 -9.28
CA GLU A 44 2.71 20.68 -10.44
C GLU A 44 1.26 20.39 -10.02
N LEU A 45 1.03 19.25 -9.33
CA LEU A 45 -0.30 18.82 -8.90
C LEU A 45 -0.98 19.85 -7.99
N LYS A 46 -0.24 20.45 -7.04
CA LYS A 46 -0.76 21.54 -6.20
C LYS A 46 -1.15 22.77 -7.01
N SER A 47 -0.33 23.15 -7.99
CA SER A 47 -0.59 24.31 -8.84
C SER A 47 -1.83 24.09 -9.72
N GLU A 48 -2.00 22.88 -10.25
CA GLU A 48 -3.18 22.51 -11.05
C GLU A 48 -4.45 22.44 -10.19
N LEU A 49 -4.39 21.83 -9.01
CA LEU A 49 -5.51 21.80 -8.06
C LEU A 49 -5.91 23.18 -7.56
N ALA A 50 -4.97 24.12 -7.43
CA ALA A 50 -5.31 25.49 -7.08
C ALA A 50 -6.16 26.18 -8.17
N GLN A 51 -6.07 25.72 -9.41
CA GLN A 51 -6.87 26.23 -10.54
C GLN A 51 -8.16 25.45 -10.73
N SER A 52 -8.17 24.14 -10.44
CA SER A 52 -9.31 23.23 -10.57
C SER A 52 -9.46 22.37 -9.30
N GLY A 53 -9.98 22.98 -8.23
CA GLY A 53 -9.97 22.40 -6.88
C GLY A 53 -10.83 21.14 -6.70
N ASP A 54 -11.72 20.86 -7.65
CA ASP A 54 -12.63 19.71 -7.68
C ASP A 54 -12.21 18.62 -8.69
N ASP A 55 -11.02 18.72 -9.29
CA ASP A 55 -10.53 17.68 -10.20
C ASP A 55 -10.20 16.40 -9.42
N ILE A 56 -11.11 15.42 -9.51
CA ILE A 56 -11.03 14.11 -8.86
C ILE A 56 -9.72 13.38 -9.19
N ALA A 57 -9.26 13.45 -10.45
CA ALA A 57 -8.07 12.73 -10.87
C ALA A 57 -6.80 13.35 -10.24
N LEU A 58 -6.74 14.68 -10.13
CA LEU A 58 -5.64 15.37 -9.45
C LEU A 58 -5.69 15.14 -7.94
N GLN A 59 -6.87 15.16 -7.33
CA GLN A 59 -7.05 14.83 -5.91
C GLN A 59 -6.57 13.41 -5.59
N THR A 60 -6.95 12.43 -6.42
CA THR A 60 -6.52 11.03 -6.27
C THR A 60 -5.01 10.89 -6.42
N GLN A 61 -4.40 11.54 -7.42
CA GLN A 61 -2.95 11.49 -7.63
C GLN A 61 -2.16 12.12 -6.49
N LEU A 62 -2.55 13.31 -6.03
CA LEU A 62 -1.85 13.96 -4.93
C LEU A 62 -2.09 13.24 -3.59
N GLY A 63 -3.32 12.81 -3.34
CA GLY A 63 -3.70 12.08 -2.13
C GLY A 63 -3.01 10.72 -2.00
N SER A 64 -2.91 9.96 -3.11
CA SER A 64 -2.16 8.70 -3.14
C SER A 64 -0.69 8.92 -2.84
N LEU A 65 -0.07 9.95 -3.44
CA LEU A 65 1.34 10.30 -3.19
C LEU A 65 1.59 10.70 -1.73
N TYR A 66 0.66 11.41 -1.09
CA TYR A 66 0.78 11.70 0.34
C TYR A 66 0.63 10.46 1.22
N SER A 67 -0.36 9.60 0.93
CA SER A 67 -0.59 8.37 1.71
C SER A 67 0.64 7.45 1.72
N LEU A 68 1.26 7.38 0.56
CA LEU A 68 2.45 6.63 0.26
C LEU A 68 3.67 7.10 1.06
N HIS A 69 3.83 8.42 1.18
CA HIS A 69 4.90 9.04 1.96
C HIS A 69 4.55 9.27 3.44
N ASN A 70 3.47 8.63 3.93
CA ASN A 70 2.96 8.74 5.30
C ASN A 70 2.53 10.16 5.72
N HIS A 71 2.23 11.04 4.76
CA HIS A 71 1.57 12.33 5.01
C HIS A 71 0.05 12.13 5.14
N LEU A 72 -0.36 11.34 6.14
CA LEU A 72 -1.72 10.79 6.23
C LEU A 72 -2.80 11.88 6.37
N ASN A 73 -2.50 12.95 7.11
CA ASN A 73 -3.43 14.07 7.32
C ASN A 73 -3.62 14.93 6.06
N ASP A 74 -2.62 14.96 5.17
CA ASP A 74 -2.72 15.66 3.89
C ASP A 74 -3.41 14.76 2.84
N ALA A 75 -3.23 13.44 2.95
CA ALA A 75 -3.81 12.45 2.05
C ALA A 75 -5.33 12.29 2.21
N GLU A 76 -5.79 12.11 3.46
CA GLU A 76 -7.19 11.80 3.78
C GLU A 76 -8.19 12.75 3.12
N PRO A 77 -8.13 14.09 3.29
CA PRO A 77 -9.16 14.98 2.73
C PRO A 77 -9.22 14.96 1.20
N LEU A 78 -8.08 14.79 0.52
CA LEU A 78 -8.03 14.68 -0.94
C LEU A 78 -8.69 13.38 -1.41
N LEU A 79 -8.35 12.27 -0.75
CA LEU A 79 -8.87 10.95 -1.08
C LEU A 79 -10.35 10.80 -0.72
N GLU A 80 -10.81 11.39 0.40
CA GLU A 80 -12.23 11.44 0.76
C GLU A 80 -13.07 12.23 -0.26
N SER A 81 -12.54 13.37 -0.71
CA SER A 81 -13.18 14.18 -1.75
C SER A 81 -13.30 13.40 -3.06
N ALA A 82 -12.20 12.80 -3.53
CA ALA A 82 -12.18 12.01 -4.76
C ALA A 82 -13.06 10.75 -4.66
N ALA A 83 -13.04 10.05 -3.54
CA ALA A 83 -13.88 8.87 -3.28
C ALA A 83 -15.38 9.23 -3.26
N SER A 84 -15.74 10.43 -2.80
CA SER A 84 -17.13 10.93 -2.87
C SER A 84 -17.60 11.12 -4.31
N GLY A 85 -16.67 11.42 -5.22
CA GLY A 85 -16.86 11.41 -6.68
C GLY A 85 -16.95 10.00 -7.30
N GLN A 86 -16.98 8.94 -6.48
CA GLN A 86 -16.97 7.54 -6.90
C GLN A 86 -15.69 7.12 -7.66
N ASP A 87 -14.55 7.71 -7.33
CA ASP A 87 -13.26 7.21 -7.82
C ASP A 87 -12.83 5.95 -7.05
N ALA A 88 -12.73 4.83 -7.76
CA ALA A 88 -12.39 3.53 -7.16
C ALA A 88 -10.94 3.51 -6.64
N THR A 89 -10.03 4.20 -7.33
CA THR A 89 -8.62 4.28 -6.95
C THR A 89 -8.45 5.09 -5.67
N ALA A 90 -9.15 6.21 -5.54
CA ALA A 90 -9.21 7.01 -4.33
C ALA A 90 -9.74 6.22 -3.13
N LEU A 91 -10.78 5.40 -3.32
CA LEU A 91 -11.29 4.51 -2.27
C LEU A 91 -10.22 3.51 -1.80
N ALA A 92 -9.48 2.91 -2.74
CA ALA A 92 -8.40 1.98 -2.40
C ALA A 92 -7.30 2.66 -1.59
N TRP A 93 -6.84 3.84 -2.00
CA TRP A 93 -5.83 4.60 -1.28
C TRP A 93 -6.33 5.17 0.06
N LEU A 94 -7.61 5.56 0.13
CA LEU A 94 -8.23 6.01 1.37
C LEU A 94 -8.27 4.89 2.40
N SER A 95 -8.58 3.66 1.97
CA SER A 95 -8.52 2.47 2.82
C SER A 95 -7.14 2.29 3.46
N GLY A 96 -6.07 2.30 2.66
CA GLY A 96 -4.70 2.20 3.16
C GLY A 96 -4.35 3.34 4.13
N THR A 97 -4.77 4.57 3.82
CA THR A 97 -4.57 5.76 4.66
C THR A 97 -5.25 5.60 6.02
N ARG A 98 -6.53 5.22 6.04
CA ARG A 98 -7.31 5.02 7.28
C ARG A 98 -6.76 3.87 8.12
N ALA A 99 -6.28 2.80 7.48
CA ALA A 99 -5.63 1.70 8.18
C ALA A 99 -4.34 2.16 8.90
N LYS A 100 -3.50 2.97 8.24
CA LYS A 100 -2.31 3.57 8.86
C LYS A 100 -2.68 4.53 10.00
N GLN A 101 -3.66 5.40 9.79
CA GLN A 101 -4.15 6.31 10.83
C GLN A 101 -4.67 5.56 12.06
N ALA A 102 -5.39 4.44 11.87
CA ALA A 102 -5.85 3.60 12.98
C ALA A 102 -4.69 3.00 13.78
N GLY A 103 -3.60 2.59 13.10
CA GLY A 103 -2.36 2.13 13.72
C GLY A 103 -1.65 3.23 14.52
N ALA A 104 -1.62 4.44 13.97
CA ALA A 104 -0.96 5.62 14.56
C ALA A 104 -1.73 6.28 15.71
N MET A 105 -3.00 5.93 15.88
CA MET A 105 -3.88 6.61 16.81
C MET A 105 -3.59 6.17 18.26
N PHE A 106 -3.56 7.13 19.19
CA PHE A 106 -3.86 6.83 20.59
C PHE A 106 -5.38 6.92 20.78
N ASP A 107 -5.99 5.86 21.32
CA ASP A 107 -7.44 5.79 21.46
C ASP A 107 -7.85 5.63 22.94
N PRO A 108 -8.29 6.71 23.60
CA PRO A 108 -8.74 6.64 25.00
C PRO A 108 -10.06 5.89 25.17
N LEU A 109 -10.77 5.57 24.08
CA LEU A 109 -12.01 4.79 24.08
C LEU A 109 -11.75 3.29 23.96
N MET A 110 -10.65 2.81 24.54
CA MET A 110 -10.26 1.39 24.55
C MET A 110 -10.18 0.76 23.14
N GLY A 111 -9.84 1.54 22.12
CA GLY A 111 -9.66 1.05 20.75
C GLY A 111 -10.91 1.06 19.86
N LEU A 112 -12.07 1.55 20.34
CA LEU A 112 -13.30 1.60 19.53
C LEU A 112 -13.15 2.46 18.26
N ARG A 113 -12.46 3.60 18.34
CA ARG A 113 -12.22 4.47 17.18
C ARG A 113 -11.27 3.80 16.19
N LYS A 114 -10.26 3.07 16.68
CA LYS A 114 -9.38 2.26 15.82
C LYS A 114 -10.17 1.20 15.06
N LEU A 115 -11.04 0.47 15.76
CA LEU A 115 -11.87 -0.57 15.15
C LEU A 115 -12.82 0.01 14.10
N TYR A 116 -13.40 1.18 14.36
CA TYR A 116 -14.23 1.88 13.38
C TYR A 116 -13.43 2.23 12.11
N LEU A 117 -12.25 2.87 12.26
CA LEU A 117 -11.40 3.23 11.12
C LEU A 117 -10.95 2.00 10.31
N LEU A 118 -10.57 0.91 11.00
CA LEU A 118 -10.20 -0.33 10.34
C LEU A 118 -11.38 -0.96 9.60
N HIS A 119 -12.57 -0.97 10.21
CA HIS A 119 -13.77 -1.47 9.54
C HIS A 119 -14.11 -0.66 8.28
N SER A 120 -14.07 0.67 8.37
CA SER A 120 -14.27 1.56 7.23
C SER A 120 -13.22 1.33 6.15
N ALA A 121 -11.94 1.17 6.52
CA ALA A 121 -10.87 0.86 5.58
C ALA A 121 -11.14 -0.44 4.81
N CYS A 122 -11.53 -1.53 5.48
CA CYS A 122 -11.86 -2.78 4.79
C CYS A 122 -13.05 -2.59 3.82
N SER A 123 -14.10 -1.91 4.30
CA SER A 123 -15.30 -1.64 3.50
C SER A 123 -15.00 -0.81 2.24
N ASP A 124 -14.15 0.22 2.36
CA ASP A 124 -13.75 1.06 1.23
C ASP A 124 -12.97 0.27 0.18
N MET A 125 -12.07 -0.61 0.63
CA MET A 125 -11.28 -1.45 -0.27
C MET A 125 -12.13 -2.49 -0.99
N ASP A 126 -13.04 -3.16 -0.28
CA ASP A 126 -13.95 -4.13 -0.90
C ASP A 126 -14.84 -3.44 -1.94
N ARG A 127 -15.28 -2.21 -1.66
CA ARG A 127 -16.03 -1.39 -2.62
C ARG A 127 -15.17 -0.99 -3.83
N ALA A 128 -13.91 -0.58 -3.62
CA ALA A 128 -12.99 -0.24 -4.71
C ALA A 128 -12.79 -1.43 -5.68
N VAL A 129 -12.56 -2.62 -5.13
CA VAL A 129 -12.41 -3.85 -5.95
C VAL A 129 -13.72 -4.24 -6.64
N ALA A 130 -14.87 -4.03 -6.00
CA ALA A 130 -16.16 -4.29 -6.63
C ALA A 130 -16.45 -3.32 -7.81
N MET A 131 -15.99 -2.07 -7.71
CA MET A 131 -16.13 -1.06 -8.76
C MET A 131 -15.22 -1.36 -9.95
N GLU A 132 -13.96 -1.69 -9.69
CA GLU A 132 -12.96 -1.94 -10.73
C GLU A 132 -12.15 -3.22 -10.46
N PRO A 133 -12.76 -4.40 -10.69
CA PRO A 133 -12.14 -5.67 -10.32
C PRO A 133 -10.90 -6.03 -11.13
N GLU A 134 -10.66 -5.42 -12.30
CA GLU A 134 -9.47 -5.71 -13.10
C GLU A 134 -8.37 -4.62 -12.95
N ASN A 135 -8.58 -3.65 -12.07
CA ASN A 135 -7.59 -2.59 -11.83
C ASN A 135 -6.44 -3.12 -10.98
N PHE A 136 -5.25 -3.13 -11.58
CA PHE A 136 -4.01 -3.58 -10.95
C PHE A 136 -3.68 -2.78 -9.69
N GLU A 137 -3.80 -1.45 -9.77
CA GLU A 137 -3.43 -0.54 -8.69
C GLU A 137 -4.28 -0.80 -7.45
N ILE A 138 -5.60 -0.90 -7.63
CA ILE A 138 -6.54 -1.18 -6.53
C ILE A 138 -6.20 -2.51 -5.85
N ARG A 139 -5.96 -3.58 -6.61
CA ARG A 139 -5.56 -4.87 -6.05
C ARG A 139 -4.20 -4.82 -5.36
N MET A 140 -3.27 -4.01 -5.86
CA MET A 140 -1.96 -3.86 -5.25
C MET A 140 -2.05 -3.11 -3.93
N VAL A 141 -2.85 -2.04 -3.88
CA VAL A 141 -3.14 -1.31 -2.64
C VAL A 141 -3.87 -2.23 -1.65
N ARG A 142 -4.80 -3.09 -2.11
CA ARG A 142 -5.42 -4.12 -1.25
C ARG A 142 -4.38 -5.05 -0.65
N LEU A 143 -3.52 -5.63 -1.47
CA LEU A 143 -2.46 -6.54 -1.01
C LEU A 143 -1.52 -5.84 -0.02
N ALA A 144 -1.11 -4.61 -0.29
CA ALA A 144 -0.25 -3.82 0.59
C ALA A 144 -0.95 -3.43 1.91
N THR A 145 -2.27 -3.22 1.88
CA THR A 145 -3.07 -2.85 3.06
C THR A 145 -3.41 -4.06 3.92
N TYR A 146 -3.79 -5.18 3.31
CA TYR A 146 -4.28 -6.38 4.01
C TYR A 146 -3.13 -7.31 4.44
N SER A 147 -2.00 -7.34 3.71
CA SER A 147 -0.84 -8.12 4.14
C SER A 147 -0.36 -7.79 5.56
N PRO A 148 -0.36 -6.52 6.03
CA PRO A 148 -0.11 -6.22 7.42
C PRO A 148 -1.37 -6.33 8.30
N THR A 149 -2.58 -6.08 7.81
CA THR A 149 -3.78 -5.98 8.67
C THR A 149 -4.55 -7.30 8.71
N ALA A 150 -4.53 -7.99 9.85
CA ALA A 150 -5.43 -9.11 10.12
C ALA A 150 -6.53 -8.63 11.08
N VAL A 151 -7.59 -8.03 10.54
CA VAL A 151 -8.67 -7.44 11.36
C VAL A 151 -10.02 -7.80 10.76
N MET A 152 -10.90 -8.46 11.53
CA MET A 152 -12.35 -8.74 11.34
C MET A 152 -12.93 -8.94 9.93
N ASN A 153 -12.70 -8.03 8.96
CA ASN A 153 -13.12 -8.11 7.56
C ASN A 153 -11.96 -7.96 6.53
N CYS A 154 -10.82 -7.37 6.93
CA CYS A 154 -9.58 -7.40 6.16
C CYS A 154 -8.85 -8.70 6.53
N SER A 155 -8.99 -9.72 5.68
CA SER A 155 -8.32 -11.00 5.89
C SER A 155 -7.11 -11.14 4.97
N LEU A 156 -6.07 -11.76 5.53
CA LEU A 156 -4.90 -12.18 4.77
C LEU A 156 -5.28 -13.20 3.68
N GLU A 157 -6.34 -13.99 3.90
CA GLU A 157 -6.91 -14.88 2.88
C GLU A 157 -7.44 -14.11 1.66
N THR A 158 -8.13 -12.97 1.87
CA THR A 158 -8.57 -12.10 0.76
C THR A 158 -7.38 -11.52 0.03
N ALA A 159 -6.30 -11.15 0.72
CA ALA A 159 -5.05 -10.75 0.07
C ALA A 159 -4.42 -11.89 -0.76
N PHE A 160 -4.46 -13.13 -0.28
CA PHE A 160 -4.00 -14.29 -1.04
C PHE A 160 -4.89 -14.62 -2.25
N SER A 161 -6.17 -14.23 -2.24
CA SER A 161 -7.01 -14.35 -3.44
C SER A 161 -6.49 -13.50 -4.62
N ASP A 162 -5.77 -12.41 -4.35
CA ASP A 162 -5.14 -11.59 -5.39
C ASP A 162 -3.90 -12.23 -6.00
N GLU A 163 -3.25 -13.16 -5.30
CA GLU A 163 -2.02 -13.81 -5.79
C GLU A 163 -2.26 -14.52 -7.13
N ALA A 164 -3.35 -15.27 -7.23
CA ALA A 164 -3.72 -15.97 -8.46
C ALA A 164 -4.02 -14.97 -9.59
N TRP A 165 -4.68 -13.86 -9.28
CA TRP A 165 -4.98 -12.80 -10.24
C TRP A 165 -3.70 -12.14 -10.75
N PHE A 166 -2.77 -11.77 -9.85
CA PHE A 166 -1.48 -11.18 -10.23
C PHE A 166 -0.62 -12.13 -11.06
N LYS A 167 -0.57 -13.43 -10.70
CA LYS A 167 0.10 -14.45 -11.50
C LYS A 167 -0.45 -14.49 -12.93
N GLN A 168 -1.78 -14.49 -13.10
CA GLN A 168 -2.41 -14.44 -14.41
C GLN A 168 -2.14 -13.12 -15.14
N TYR A 169 -2.18 -11.98 -14.45
CA TYR A 169 -1.84 -10.68 -15.02
C TYR A 169 -0.42 -10.67 -15.58
N PHE A 170 0.57 -11.09 -14.79
CA PHE A 170 1.97 -11.12 -15.23
C PHE A 170 2.22 -12.16 -16.34
N GLN A 171 1.50 -13.29 -16.34
CA GLN A 171 1.55 -14.26 -17.44
C GLN A 171 1.00 -13.66 -18.74
N ARG A 172 -0.13 -12.95 -18.69
CA ARG A 172 -0.74 -12.28 -19.86
C ARG A 172 0.16 -11.18 -20.42
N GLN A 173 0.77 -10.39 -19.56
CA GLN A 173 1.67 -9.30 -19.95
C GLN A 173 3.07 -9.81 -20.37
N GLY A 174 3.52 -10.94 -19.82
CA GLY A 174 4.81 -11.54 -20.12
C GLY A 174 5.99 -10.59 -19.90
N ALA A 175 6.79 -10.38 -20.95
CA ALA A 175 7.93 -9.47 -20.95
C ALA A 175 7.53 -7.98 -20.87
N MET A 176 6.28 -7.64 -21.21
CA MET A 176 5.79 -6.26 -21.22
C MET A 176 5.36 -5.76 -19.83
N ALA A 177 5.20 -6.65 -18.86
CA ALA A 177 4.88 -6.24 -17.50
C ALA A 177 6.05 -5.44 -16.89
N PRO A 178 5.81 -4.21 -16.40
CA PRO A 178 6.83 -3.38 -15.76
C PRO A 178 7.55 -4.15 -14.65
N LEU A 179 8.88 -3.96 -14.58
CA LEU A 179 9.72 -4.67 -13.61
C LEU A 179 9.37 -4.28 -12.18
N GLU A 180 9.08 -3.01 -11.98
CA GLU A 180 8.71 -2.38 -10.70
C GLU A 180 7.48 -3.07 -10.10
N LEU A 181 6.50 -3.38 -10.94
CA LEU A 181 5.29 -4.09 -10.53
C LEU A 181 5.57 -5.52 -10.08
N LYS A 182 6.48 -6.20 -10.77
CA LYS A 182 6.91 -7.56 -10.39
C LYS A 182 7.68 -7.53 -9.08
N LEU A 183 8.59 -6.57 -8.91
CA LEU A 183 9.36 -6.39 -7.69
C LEU A 183 8.44 -6.12 -6.49
N GLN A 184 7.53 -5.16 -6.63
CA GLN A 184 6.56 -4.81 -5.61
C GLN A 184 5.66 -5.99 -5.25
N PHE A 185 5.06 -6.65 -6.24
CA PHE A 185 4.23 -7.84 -6.01
C PHE A 185 4.99 -8.92 -5.24
N ASN A 186 6.18 -9.30 -5.71
CA ASN A 186 6.95 -10.38 -5.10
C ASN A 186 7.32 -10.06 -3.66
N LEU A 187 7.69 -8.82 -3.38
CA LEU A 187 8.05 -8.44 -2.03
C LEU A 187 6.84 -8.36 -1.10
N THR A 188 5.73 -7.77 -1.53
CA THR A 188 4.53 -7.71 -0.70
C THR A 188 3.99 -9.11 -0.41
N MET A 189 4.06 -10.03 -1.38
CA MET A 189 3.73 -11.45 -1.15
C MET A 189 4.69 -12.12 -0.17
N SER A 190 6.00 -11.84 -0.26
CA SER A 190 6.97 -12.35 0.71
C SER A 190 6.62 -11.94 2.13
N ILE A 191 6.24 -10.67 2.34
CA ILE A 191 5.84 -10.15 3.65
C ILE A 191 4.53 -10.78 4.11
N ALA A 192 3.53 -10.86 3.22
CA ALA A 192 2.23 -11.45 3.51
C ALA A 192 2.36 -12.91 4.01
N TYR A 193 3.15 -13.71 3.29
CA TYR A 193 3.40 -15.11 3.67
C TYR A 193 4.23 -15.25 4.95
N ALA A 194 5.28 -14.42 5.13
CA ALA A 194 6.05 -14.45 6.38
C ALA A 194 5.15 -14.16 7.58
N LYS A 195 4.21 -13.23 7.41
CA LYS A 195 3.26 -12.84 8.45
C LYS A 195 2.20 -13.89 8.73
N ALA A 196 1.75 -14.63 7.72
CA ALA A 196 0.81 -15.74 7.90
C ALA A 196 1.36 -16.80 8.87
N GLY A 197 2.69 -16.94 8.95
CA GLY A 197 3.37 -17.85 9.86
C GLY A 197 3.19 -19.34 9.50
N GLY A 198 3.98 -20.21 10.12
CA GLY A 198 4.01 -21.65 9.81
C GLY A 198 5.03 -22.02 8.73
N SER A 199 5.43 -23.30 8.71
CA SER A 199 6.53 -23.79 7.85
C SER A 199 6.27 -23.58 6.37
N ASP A 200 5.04 -23.83 5.93
CA ASP A 200 4.68 -23.83 4.51
C ASP A 200 4.61 -22.39 3.99
N ASN A 201 4.01 -21.49 4.76
CA ASN A 201 4.00 -20.06 4.46
C ASN A 201 5.42 -19.47 4.50
N GLN A 202 6.29 -19.93 5.40
CA GLN A 202 7.69 -19.47 5.42
C GLN A 202 8.44 -19.89 4.14
N GLN A 203 8.16 -21.06 3.60
CA GLN A 203 8.74 -21.50 2.32
C GLN A 203 8.28 -20.60 1.17
N GLU A 204 6.98 -20.28 1.12
CA GLU A 204 6.43 -19.36 0.12
C GLU A 204 6.99 -17.94 0.27
N ALA A 205 7.13 -17.45 1.50
CA ALA A 205 7.76 -16.16 1.79
C ALA A 205 9.19 -16.11 1.22
N ASN A 206 9.99 -17.15 1.49
CA ASN A 206 11.36 -17.25 0.99
C ASN A 206 11.41 -17.34 -0.54
N ARG A 207 10.48 -18.07 -1.16
CA ARG A 207 10.36 -18.18 -2.62
C ARG A 207 10.12 -16.81 -3.26
N TYR A 208 9.16 -16.06 -2.72
CA TYR A 208 8.83 -14.73 -3.20
C TYR A 208 9.97 -13.72 -3.00
N MET A 209 10.66 -13.79 -1.86
CA MET A 209 11.87 -13.01 -1.61
C MET A 209 12.99 -13.34 -2.61
N ALA A 210 13.20 -14.63 -2.94
CA ALA A 210 14.19 -15.04 -3.92
C ALA A 210 13.89 -14.47 -5.32
N LEU A 211 12.63 -14.50 -5.76
CA LEU A 211 12.20 -13.90 -7.02
C LEU A 211 12.43 -12.38 -7.04
N TYR A 212 12.13 -11.70 -5.93
CA TYR A 212 12.43 -10.28 -5.79
C TYR A 212 13.95 -9.99 -5.90
N GLN A 213 14.79 -10.77 -5.22
CA GLN A 213 16.25 -10.61 -5.24
C GLN A 213 16.84 -10.90 -6.62
N GLU A 214 16.34 -11.90 -7.32
CA GLU A 214 16.78 -12.23 -8.68
C GLU A 214 16.47 -11.09 -9.66
N LEU A 215 15.23 -10.59 -9.64
CA LEU A 215 14.79 -9.50 -10.51
C LEU A 215 15.52 -8.18 -10.21
N SER A 216 15.79 -7.89 -8.93
CA SER A 216 16.47 -6.66 -8.53
C SER A 216 17.96 -6.64 -8.90
N ARG A 217 18.66 -7.78 -8.81
CA ARG A 217 20.07 -7.90 -9.25
C ARG A 217 20.25 -7.66 -10.74
N GLY A 218 19.22 -7.93 -11.54
CA GLY A 218 19.22 -7.66 -12.98
C GLY A 218 18.88 -6.21 -13.35
N SER A 219 18.60 -5.34 -12.38
CA SER A 219 18.16 -3.96 -12.60
C SER A 219 19.25 -2.95 -12.24
N GLU A 220 19.50 -1.96 -13.11
CA GLU A 220 20.35 -0.80 -12.82
C GLU A 220 19.62 0.27 -11.97
N GLN A 221 18.46 -0.06 -11.38
CA GLN A 221 17.62 0.94 -10.72
C GLN A 221 18.15 1.34 -9.34
N PRO A 222 17.96 2.61 -8.93
CA PRO A 222 18.68 3.19 -7.80
C PRO A 222 18.29 2.56 -6.46
N PRO A 223 19.18 2.64 -5.46
CA PRO A 223 19.03 2.05 -4.14
C PRO A 223 17.86 2.56 -3.28
N LEU A 224 16.98 3.45 -3.75
CA LEU A 224 15.90 4.00 -2.91
C LEU A 224 14.84 2.94 -2.58
N VAL A 225 14.49 2.13 -3.59
CA VAL A 225 13.68 0.92 -3.41
C VAL A 225 14.46 -0.02 -2.47
N LEU A 226 15.73 -0.31 -2.74
CA LEU A 226 16.53 -1.18 -1.85
C LEU A 226 16.72 -0.65 -0.41
N GLN A 227 16.74 0.66 -0.16
CA GLN A 227 16.87 1.28 1.16
C GLN A 227 15.56 1.25 1.94
N GLN A 228 14.44 1.60 1.30
CA GLN A 228 13.11 1.48 1.90
C GLN A 228 12.79 0.01 2.21
N LEU A 229 13.31 -0.91 1.40
CA LEU A 229 13.13 -2.36 1.56
C LEU A 229 14.10 -3.00 2.56
N ALA A 230 15.33 -2.50 2.68
CA ALA A 230 16.24 -2.86 3.76
C ALA A 230 15.70 -2.39 5.12
N ALA A 231 15.07 -1.20 5.18
CA ALA A 231 14.40 -0.71 6.37
C ALA A 231 13.18 -1.56 6.75
N ALA A 232 12.35 -1.94 5.77
CA ALA A 232 11.22 -2.85 5.99
C ALA A 232 11.67 -4.25 6.46
N ASN A 233 12.76 -4.79 5.92
CA ASN A 233 13.32 -6.08 6.32
C ASN A 233 13.92 -6.04 7.73
N ALA A 234 14.68 -4.99 8.09
CA ALA A 234 15.24 -4.83 9.43
C ALA A 234 14.15 -4.74 10.52
N LEU A 235 13.05 -4.03 10.24
CA LEU A 235 11.90 -3.94 11.15
C LEU A 235 11.16 -5.29 11.34
N LEU A 236 11.29 -6.22 10.40
CA LEU A 236 10.64 -7.54 10.45
C LEU A 236 11.54 -8.61 11.09
N THR A 237 12.87 -8.49 10.98
CA THR A 237 13.82 -9.50 11.48
C THR A 237 14.43 -9.17 12.83
N GLU A 238 14.45 -7.89 13.24
CA GLU A 238 15.03 -7.46 14.52
C GLU A 238 13.97 -7.22 15.61
N GLY A 239 12.68 -7.41 15.28
CA GLY A 239 11.53 -7.24 16.17
C GLY A 239 10.86 -8.55 16.64
N SER A 240 11.49 -9.71 16.43
CA SER A 240 11.03 -11.03 16.92
C SER A 240 11.66 -11.39 18.26
#